data_AF-A0A539EF55-F1
#
_entry.id   AF-A0A539EF55-F1
#
_cell.length_a   1.000
_cell.length_b   1.000
_cell.length_c   1.000
_cell.angle_alpha   90.00
_cell.angle_beta   90.00
_cell.angle_gamma   90.00
#
_symmetry.space_group_name_H-M   'P 1'
#
loop_
_entity.id
_entity.type
_entity.pdbx_description
1 polymer ?
#
loop_
_entity_poly.entity_id
_entity_poly.type
_entity_poly.pdbx_seq_one_letter_code
_entity_poly.pdbx_strand_id
1 'polypeptide(L)'
;MNAREGLAAIRSAEELEGVSVSESNYLAQYATASHDERWPLVRGWIQNAPLPFFKELREQQPVLVTPVCTLLASFDDVIEVLSQPKMFTVELYKPKMGDYLMTEDDTPMHNTEKGIMLSLLKRDDLPRVRQYVADSAKEILDKAQGHIDLAVDYSRIVPTAMVQGYFGLDGINPRTLVKWSYWNQYDAFHNQPFHDLPNAEEIHSNMKNNNMRLSIYIAWLLVRKWWAIKRGRAADDVVTRILTTTYPKEAKFTLARQGINAGGLLIGAVETTSQAVIQAVDELMHRPLLMAEAIEAAQSGDTARFDGFVWEALRFNITFKYIFRTAAQEYTLAKGTPRETLIPKGTTVLALVHSAMFDSSHF
;
A
#
# COMPACT_ATOMS: atom_id res chain seq x y z
N MET A 1 8.53 -17.07 1.25
CA MET A 1 9.67 -16.13 1.31
C MET A 1 9.81 -15.72 2.77
N ASN A 2 10.87 -16.18 3.42
CA ASN A 2 10.98 -16.19 4.89
C ASN A 2 11.60 -14.87 5.35
N ALA A 3 11.15 -14.31 6.49
CA ALA A 3 11.61 -13.02 7.04
C ALA A 3 13.15 -12.91 7.21
N ARG A 4 13.86 -14.05 7.18
CA ARG A 4 15.32 -14.13 7.21
C ARG A 4 16.04 -13.66 5.94
N GLU A 5 15.40 -13.74 4.76
CA GLU A 5 16.03 -13.31 3.50
C GLU A 5 16.01 -11.77 3.36
N GLY A 6 15.03 -11.09 3.99
CA GLY A 6 14.98 -9.63 4.06
C GLY A 6 16.05 -9.03 5.00
N LEU A 7 16.34 -9.71 6.11
CA LEU A 7 17.35 -9.28 7.09
C LEU A 7 18.79 -9.40 6.57
N ALA A 8 19.06 -10.33 5.65
CA ALA A 8 20.39 -10.49 5.05
C ALA A 8 20.74 -9.35 4.09
N ALA A 9 19.74 -8.71 3.46
CA ALA A 9 19.94 -7.56 2.57
C ALA A 9 20.17 -6.24 3.34
N ILE A 10 19.89 -6.20 4.65
CA ILE A 10 19.99 -5.00 5.48
C ILE A 10 21.34 -4.92 6.22
N ARG A 11 21.99 -6.07 6.50
CA ARG A 11 23.35 -6.08 7.08
C ARG A 11 24.42 -5.43 6.21
N SER A 12 24.17 -5.27 4.90
CA SER A 12 25.04 -4.51 4.00
C SER A 12 24.88 -2.98 4.12
N ALA A 13 23.85 -2.48 4.82
CA ALA A 13 23.65 -1.05 5.03
C ALA A 13 24.46 -0.50 6.21
N GLU A 14 24.76 -1.32 7.23
CA GLU A 14 25.52 -0.91 8.42
C GLU A 14 27.03 -0.75 8.18
N GLU A 15 27.56 -1.17 7.02
CA GLU A 15 28.95 -0.88 6.62
C GLU A 15 29.14 0.52 5.98
N LEU A 16 28.08 1.34 5.85
CA LEU A 16 28.13 2.60 5.10
C LEU A 16 28.33 3.88 5.92
N GLU A 17 28.54 3.83 7.24
CA GLU A 17 28.88 5.04 8.03
C GLU A 17 30.38 5.41 8.00
N GLY A 18 31.18 4.71 7.21
CA GLY A 18 32.61 5.03 7.01
C GLY A 18 33.12 4.82 5.58
N VAL A 19 32.23 4.60 4.61
CA VAL A 19 32.61 4.38 3.21
C VAL A 19 32.53 5.71 2.48
N SER A 20 33.67 6.14 1.93
CA SER A 20 33.70 7.21 0.93
C SER A 20 32.55 7.02 -0.05
N VAL A 21 31.88 8.09 -0.47
CA VAL A 21 30.91 8.05 -1.57
C VAL A 21 31.58 7.39 -2.78
N SER A 22 31.45 6.08 -2.87
CA SER A 22 31.67 5.34 -4.10
C SER A 22 30.71 6.00 -5.06
N GLU A 23 31.21 6.69 -6.08
CA GLU A 23 30.38 7.17 -7.18
C GLU A 23 29.51 5.99 -7.59
N SER A 24 28.23 6.05 -7.23
CA SER A 24 27.31 5.01 -7.62
C SER A 24 27.26 5.04 -9.13
N ASN A 25 27.32 3.85 -9.73
CA ASN A 25 27.48 3.69 -11.17
C ASN A 25 26.31 2.87 -11.72
N TYR A 26 25.09 3.17 -11.29
CA TYR A 26 23.91 2.41 -11.69
C TYR A 26 23.57 2.69 -13.16
N LEU A 27 23.62 3.95 -13.59
CA LEU A 27 23.28 4.35 -14.95
C LEU A 27 24.33 3.92 -15.97
N ALA A 28 25.64 3.94 -15.66
CA ALA A 28 26.61 3.39 -16.61
C ALA A 28 26.61 1.86 -16.64
N GLN A 29 26.36 1.17 -15.51
CA GLN A 29 26.06 -0.27 -15.53
C GLN A 29 24.86 -0.57 -16.45
N TYR A 30 23.76 0.18 -16.30
CA TYR A 30 22.58 0.07 -17.15
C TYR A 30 22.89 0.30 -18.64
N ALA A 31 23.71 1.31 -18.95
CA ALA A 31 24.10 1.64 -20.32
C ALA A 31 24.89 0.51 -20.99
N THR A 32 25.77 -0.16 -20.23
CA THR A 32 26.61 -1.27 -20.73
C THR A 32 25.93 -2.64 -20.70
N ALA A 33 24.86 -2.80 -19.92
CA ALA A 33 24.13 -4.06 -19.80
C ALA A 33 23.40 -4.43 -21.11
N SER A 34 23.33 -5.73 -21.40
CA SER A 34 22.54 -6.23 -22.52
C SER A 34 21.05 -6.00 -22.28
N HIS A 35 20.25 -6.06 -23.35
CA HIS A 35 18.82 -5.78 -23.32
C HIS A 35 18.09 -6.58 -22.24
N ASP A 36 18.39 -7.88 -22.10
CA ASP A 36 17.68 -8.78 -21.20
C ASP A 36 18.17 -8.67 -19.73
N GLU A 37 19.35 -8.08 -19.51
CA GLU A 37 19.92 -7.86 -18.18
C GLU A 37 19.46 -6.55 -17.54
N ARG A 38 19.07 -5.57 -18.37
CA ARG A 38 18.69 -4.21 -17.93
C ARG A 38 17.59 -4.21 -16.88
N TRP A 39 16.50 -4.94 -17.11
CA TRP A 39 15.38 -4.94 -16.17
C TRP A 39 15.68 -5.68 -14.87
N PRO A 40 16.26 -6.91 -14.88
CA PRO A 40 16.74 -7.56 -13.66
C PRO A 40 17.67 -6.70 -12.81
N LEU A 41 18.62 -5.98 -13.43
CA LEU A 41 19.51 -5.05 -12.73
C LEU A 41 18.73 -3.92 -12.04
N VAL A 42 17.87 -3.22 -12.77
CA VAL A 42 17.05 -2.13 -12.23
C VAL A 42 16.17 -2.62 -11.07
N ARG A 43 15.54 -3.79 -11.18
CA ARG A 43 14.78 -4.38 -10.06
C ARG A 43 15.65 -4.67 -8.85
N GLY A 44 16.84 -5.23 -9.07
CA GLY A 44 17.81 -5.48 -8.03
C GLY A 44 18.19 -4.21 -7.26
N TRP A 45 18.39 -3.09 -7.96
CA TRP A 45 18.69 -1.81 -7.33
C TRP A 45 17.49 -1.23 -6.57
N ILE A 46 16.29 -1.26 -7.14
CA ILE A 46 15.06 -0.88 -6.41
C ILE A 46 14.92 -1.70 -5.13
N GLN A 47 15.22 -3.00 -5.15
CA GLN A 47 15.07 -3.87 -3.99
C GLN A 47 16.15 -3.60 -2.93
N ASN A 48 17.42 -3.58 -3.33
CA ASN A 48 18.55 -3.69 -2.40
C ASN A 48 19.28 -2.37 -2.14
N ALA A 49 19.17 -1.39 -3.05
CA ALA A 49 19.83 -0.09 -2.91
C ALA A 49 18.96 1.06 -3.45
N PRO A 50 17.69 1.18 -3.00
CA PRO A 50 16.73 2.12 -3.60
C PRO A 50 17.20 3.58 -3.51
N LEU A 51 17.62 4.05 -2.33
CA LEU A 51 17.94 5.46 -2.11
C LEU A 51 19.16 5.93 -2.93
N PRO A 52 20.31 5.20 -2.94
CA PRO A 52 21.43 5.54 -3.81
C PRO A 52 21.05 5.53 -5.29
N PHE A 53 20.35 4.49 -5.75
CA PHE A 53 19.92 4.39 -7.15
C PHE A 53 18.98 5.53 -7.55
N PHE A 54 17.97 5.80 -6.73
CA PHE A 54 17.01 6.87 -6.99
C PHE A 54 17.65 8.25 -6.96
N LYS A 55 18.64 8.48 -6.09
CA LYS A 55 19.42 9.71 -6.09
C LYS A 55 20.12 9.91 -7.45
N GLU A 56 20.83 8.90 -7.93
CA GLU A 56 21.50 8.96 -9.24
C GLU A 56 20.52 9.20 -10.39
N LEU A 57 19.34 8.56 -10.36
CA LEU A 57 18.27 8.85 -11.33
C LEU A 57 17.86 10.32 -11.29
N ARG A 58 17.53 10.87 -10.11
CA ARG A 58 17.10 12.27 -9.99
C ARG A 58 18.15 13.25 -10.52
N GLU A 59 19.42 13.00 -10.26
CA GLU A 59 20.52 13.89 -10.62
C GLU A 59 20.89 13.82 -12.11
N GLN A 60 20.77 12.65 -12.75
CA GLN A 60 21.33 12.42 -14.08
C GLN A 60 20.28 12.04 -15.14
N GLN A 61 19.30 11.22 -14.78
CA GLN A 61 18.30 10.69 -15.70
C GLN A 61 16.97 10.41 -14.98
N PRO A 62 16.16 11.45 -14.69
CA PRO A 62 14.96 11.32 -13.85
C PRO A 62 13.85 10.50 -14.50
N VAL A 63 13.90 10.34 -15.83
CA VAL A 63 13.03 9.46 -16.61
C VAL A 63 13.89 8.36 -17.24
N LEU A 64 13.80 7.14 -16.70
CA LEU A 64 14.54 5.98 -17.18
C LEU A 64 13.61 5.03 -17.94
N VAL A 65 13.74 5.00 -19.27
CA VAL A 65 13.05 4.04 -20.14
C VAL A 65 13.80 2.71 -20.13
N THR A 66 13.09 1.63 -19.76
CA THR A 66 13.60 0.25 -19.78
C THR A 66 12.85 -0.60 -20.81
N PRO A 67 13.36 -1.80 -21.14
CA PRO A 67 12.63 -2.74 -21.99
C PRO A 67 11.23 -3.15 -21.49
N VAL A 68 10.97 -3.02 -20.18
CA VAL A 68 9.75 -3.54 -19.53
C VAL A 68 8.81 -2.42 -19.07
N CYS A 69 9.37 -1.32 -18.57
CA CYS A 69 8.61 -0.19 -18.04
C CYS A 69 9.42 1.12 -18.06
N THR A 70 8.79 2.25 -17.74
CA THR A 70 9.47 3.54 -17.54
C THR A 70 9.45 3.94 -16.08
N LEU A 71 10.59 4.33 -15.51
CA LEU A 71 10.73 4.78 -14.13
C LEU A 71 10.75 6.30 -14.06
N LEU A 72 10.02 6.88 -13.10
CA LEU A 72 9.97 8.31 -12.85
C LEU A 72 10.49 8.62 -11.45
N ALA A 73 11.61 9.33 -11.37
CA ALA A 73 12.32 9.55 -10.12
C ALA A 73 12.10 10.94 -9.51
N SER A 74 11.80 11.96 -10.31
CA SER A 74 11.58 13.32 -9.78
C SER A 74 10.19 13.47 -9.17
N PHE A 75 10.05 14.39 -8.22
CA PHE A 75 8.77 14.71 -7.61
C PHE A 75 7.76 15.19 -8.65
N ASP A 76 8.15 16.13 -9.51
CA ASP A 76 7.27 16.73 -10.52
C ASP A 76 6.72 15.67 -11.48
N ASP A 77 7.57 14.77 -11.99
CA ASP A 77 7.15 13.75 -12.96
C ASP A 77 6.23 12.70 -12.30
N VAL A 78 6.48 12.37 -11.02
CA VAL A 78 5.61 11.49 -10.21
C VAL A 78 4.23 12.13 -10.02
N ILE A 79 4.17 13.41 -9.64
CA ILE A 79 2.89 14.13 -9.47
C ILE A 79 2.17 14.29 -10.81
N GLU A 80 2.88 14.59 -11.89
CA GLU A 80 2.30 14.74 -13.23
C GLU A 80 1.55 13.46 -13.65
N VAL A 81 2.17 12.29 -13.47
CA VAL A 81 1.54 11.01 -13.83
C VAL A 81 0.40 10.64 -12.89
N LEU A 82 0.59 10.77 -11.57
CA LEU A 82 -0.41 10.35 -10.59
C LEU A 82 -1.65 11.25 -10.54
N SER A 83 -1.56 12.50 -11.00
CA SER A 83 -2.68 13.45 -11.11
C SER A 83 -3.54 13.28 -12.36
N GLN A 84 -3.16 12.39 -13.28
CA GLN A 84 -3.83 12.23 -14.58
C GLN A 84 -4.38 10.82 -14.80
N PRO A 85 -5.41 10.40 -14.04
CA PRO A 85 -5.92 9.03 -14.08
C PRO A 85 -6.51 8.61 -15.43
N LYS A 86 -6.91 9.54 -16.31
CA LYS A 86 -7.40 9.23 -17.67
C LYS A 86 -6.27 8.99 -18.67
N MET A 87 -5.09 9.57 -18.42
CA MET A 87 -3.91 9.38 -19.28
C MET A 87 -3.07 8.21 -18.76
N PHE A 88 -2.99 8.06 -17.45
CA PHE A 88 -2.27 7.02 -16.75
C PHE A 88 -3.25 6.22 -15.90
N THR A 89 -3.79 5.17 -16.51
CA THR A 89 -4.91 4.39 -15.97
C THR A 89 -4.46 3.41 -14.88
N VAL A 90 -5.40 3.08 -13.98
CA VAL A 90 -5.31 2.00 -13.00
C VAL A 90 -5.70 0.62 -13.55
N GLU A 91 -5.86 0.46 -14.88
CA GLU A 91 -6.32 -0.79 -15.50
C GLU A 91 -5.52 -2.04 -15.10
N LEU A 92 -4.21 -1.91 -14.81
CA LEU A 92 -3.36 -3.02 -14.34
C LEU A 92 -3.86 -3.69 -13.05
N TYR A 93 -4.61 -2.97 -12.21
CA TYR A 93 -5.16 -3.51 -10.98
C TYR A 93 -6.40 -4.37 -11.22
N LYS A 94 -7.17 -4.10 -12.29
CA LYS A 94 -8.50 -4.69 -12.54
C LYS A 94 -8.47 -6.22 -12.71
N PRO A 95 -7.52 -6.84 -13.45
CA PRO A 95 -7.43 -8.31 -13.53
C PRO A 95 -7.18 -9.01 -12.19
N LYS A 96 -6.63 -8.29 -11.21
CA LYS A 96 -6.24 -8.83 -9.89
C LYS A 96 -7.29 -8.55 -8.82
N MET A 97 -7.88 -7.36 -8.85
CA MET A 97 -8.79 -6.86 -7.81
C MET A 97 -10.27 -6.88 -8.22
N GLY A 98 -10.58 -7.20 -9.48
CA GLY A 98 -11.94 -7.29 -9.99
C GLY A 98 -12.58 -5.92 -10.20
N ASP A 99 -13.90 -5.85 -10.10
CA ASP A 99 -14.71 -4.64 -10.32
C ASP A 99 -14.80 -3.80 -9.02
N TYR A 100 -13.69 -3.53 -8.35
CA TYR A 100 -13.68 -2.75 -7.10
C TYR A 100 -13.61 -1.25 -7.41
N LEU A 101 -14.22 -0.38 -6.59
CA LEU A 101 -14.26 1.06 -6.88
C LEU A 101 -12.86 1.65 -7.14
N MET A 102 -11.81 1.13 -6.49
CA MET A 102 -10.43 1.64 -6.61
C MET A 102 -9.69 1.12 -7.84
N THR A 103 -10.27 0.21 -8.63
CA THR A 103 -9.68 -0.29 -9.89
C THR A 103 -10.22 0.43 -11.12
N GLU A 104 -10.95 1.50 -10.88
CA GLU A 104 -11.57 2.34 -11.89
C GLU A 104 -10.89 3.70 -11.85
N ASP A 105 -10.69 4.29 -13.02
CA ASP A 105 -10.21 5.67 -13.15
C ASP A 105 -11.33 6.64 -12.69
N ASP A 106 -11.33 7.86 -13.24
CA ASP A 106 -12.35 8.88 -12.97
C ASP A 106 -13.69 8.59 -13.68
N THR A 107 -14.30 7.44 -13.36
CA THR A 107 -15.61 7.01 -13.87
C THR A 107 -16.74 7.45 -12.94
N PRO A 108 -17.99 7.58 -13.43
CA PRO A 108 -19.14 7.87 -12.57
C PRO A 108 -19.33 6.86 -11.42
N MET A 109 -19.01 5.59 -11.67
CA MET A 109 -19.09 4.53 -10.66
C MET A 109 -18.02 4.70 -9.58
N HIS A 110 -16.76 4.96 -9.96
CA HIS A 110 -15.68 5.29 -9.02
C HIS A 110 -16.07 6.44 -8.10
N ASN A 111 -16.46 7.58 -8.68
CA ASN A 111 -16.75 8.79 -7.93
C ASN A 111 -17.95 8.64 -6.98
N THR A 112 -19.02 7.99 -7.46
CA THR A 112 -20.23 7.75 -6.67
C THR A 112 -19.93 6.85 -5.48
N GLU A 113 -19.28 5.72 -5.71
CA GLU A 113 -19.02 4.76 -4.64
C GLU A 113 -17.96 5.24 -3.66
N LYS A 114 -16.92 5.93 -4.14
CA LYS A 114 -15.94 6.61 -3.29
C LYS A 114 -16.61 7.64 -2.38
N GLY A 115 -17.49 8.47 -2.93
CA GLY A 115 -18.25 9.46 -2.16
C GLY A 115 -19.14 8.80 -1.10
N ILE A 116 -19.85 7.73 -1.45
CA ILE A 116 -20.64 6.94 -0.50
C ILE A 116 -19.75 6.37 0.61
N MET A 117 -18.68 5.65 0.27
CA MET A 117 -17.82 5.01 1.26
C MET A 117 -17.16 6.04 2.20
N LEU A 118 -16.69 7.18 1.68
CA LEU A 118 -16.16 8.28 2.50
C LEU A 118 -17.20 8.89 3.46
N SER A 119 -18.47 8.94 3.06
CA SER A 119 -19.55 9.42 3.94
C SER A 119 -19.86 8.45 5.09
N LEU A 120 -19.59 7.16 4.90
CA LEU A 120 -19.82 6.11 5.89
C LEU A 120 -18.63 5.92 6.83
N LEU A 121 -17.42 6.20 6.35
CA LEU A 121 -16.16 6.26 7.09
C LEU A 121 -15.97 7.66 7.72
N LYS A 122 -16.79 7.98 8.71
CA LYS A 122 -16.84 9.32 9.29
C LYS A 122 -15.54 9.65 10.04
N ARG A 123 -14.98 10.84 9.79
CA ARG A 123 -13.82 11.33 10.56
C ARG A 123 -14.12 11.53 12.05
N ASP A 124 -15.38 11.79 12.39
CA ASP A 124 -15.82 11.92 13.79
C ASP A 124 -15.72 10.61 14.57
N ASP A 125 -15.60 9.46 13.90
CA ASP A 125 -15.32 8.17 14.55
C ASP A 125 -13.85 8.02 14.97
N LEU A 126 -12.93 8.89 14.53
CA LEU A 126 -11.49 8.75 14.79
C LEU A 126 -11.13 8.60 16.28
N PRO A 127 -11.72 9.38 17.22
CA PRO A 127 -11.46 9.17 18.65
C PRO A 127 -11.84 7.75 19.12
N ARG A 128 -12.99 7.23 18.68
CA ARG A 128 -13.45 5.86 18.98
C ARG A 128 -12.52 4.82 18.38
N VAL A 129 -12.12 4.99 17.12
CA VAL A 129 -11.21 4.06 16.44
C VAL A 129 -9.83 4.06 17.09
N ARG A 130 -9.29 5.24 17.47
CA ARG A 130 -8.02 5.36 18.20
C ARG A 130 -8.06 4.65 19.54
N GLN A 131 -9.14 4.84 20.32
CA GLN A 131 -9.31 4.13 21.59
C GLN A 131 -9.35 2.62 21.38
N TYR A 132 -10.13 2.15 20.40
CA TYR A 132 -10.23 0.74 20.08
C TYR A 132 -8.87 0.11 19.69
N VAL A 133 -8.09 0.82 18.87
CA VAL A 133 -6.74 0.41 18.47
C VAL A 133 -5.81 0.38 19.68
N ALA A 134 -5.85 1.39 20.55
CA ALA A 134 -5.06 1.44 21.77
C ALA A 134 -5.38 0.29 22.73
N ASP A 135 -6.67 0.00 22.94
CA ASP A 135 -7.11 -1.11 23.79
C ASP A 135 -6.65 -2.47 23.24
N SER A 136 -6.80 -2.67 21.92
CA SER A 136 -6.37 -3.88 21.24
C SER A 136 -4.84 -4.07 21.31
N ALA A 137 -4.09 -2.99 21.08
CA ALA A 137 -2.64 -2.99 21.19
C ALA A 137 -2.19 -3.33 22.61
N LYS A 138 -2.80 -2.69 23.62
CA LYS A 138 -2.52 -2.94 25.03
C LYS A 138 -2.77 -4.39 25.41
N GLU A 139 -3.91 -4.95 25.03
CA GLU A 139 -4.25 -6.35 25.36
C GLU A 139 -3.21 -7.34 24.83
N ILE A 140 -2.71 -7.10 23.60
CA ILE A 140 -1.67 -7.93 22.98
C ILE A 140 -0.34 -7.77 23.74
N LEU A 141 0.08 -6.54 24.01
CA LEU A 141 1.36 -6.25 24.67
C LEU A 141 1.39 -6.74 26.12
N ASP A 142 0.30 -6.62 26.87
CA ASP A 142 0.19 -7.13 28.25
C ASP A 142 0.37 -8.66 28.31
N LYS A 143 0.08 -9.38 27.22
CA LYS A 143 0.23 -10.85 27.09
C LYS A 143 1.58 -11.28 26.51
N ALA A 144 2.40 -10.35 26.00
CA ALA A 144 3.63 -10.66 25.29
C ALA A 144 4.77 -11.22 26.18
N GLN A 145 4.67 -11.13 27.51
CA GLN A 145 5.67 -11.68 28.44
C GLN A 145 7.13 -11.27 28.11
N GLY A 146 7.33 -10.06 27.58
CA GLY A 146 8.64 -9.52 27.20
C GLY A 146 9.16 -9.92 25.82
N HIS A 147 8.41 -10.69 25.02
CA HIS A 147 8.78 -11.04 23.64
C HIS A 147 7.57 -11.06 22.71
N ILE A 148 7.68 -10.48 21.52
CA ILE A 148 6.59 -10.45 20.55
C ILE A 148 7.10 -10.55 19.11
N ASP A 149 6.42 -11.35 18.28
CA ASP A 149 6.57 -11.23 16.83
C ASP A 149 5.71 -10.04 16.36
N LEU A 150 6.38 -8.93 16.06
CA LEU A 150 5.70 -7.69 15.67
C LEU A 150 4.77 -7.91 14.47
N ALA A 151 5.14 -8.76 13.51
CA ALA A 151 4.34 -8.97 12.30
C ALA A 151 3.13 -9.87 12.55
N VAL A 152 3.35 -11.01 13.21
CA VAL A 152 2.34 -12.07 13.36
C VAL A 152 1.39 -11.79 14.52
N ASP A 153 1.91 -11.30 15.64
CA ASP A 153 1.17 -11.19 16.89
C ASP A 153 0.61 -9.79 17.14
N TYR A 154 1.17 -8.76 16.49
CA TYR A 154 0.76 -7.37 16.70
C TYR A 154 0.22 -6.67 15.44
N SER A 155 1.08 -6.38 14.47
CA SER A 155 0.78 -5.44 13.38
C SER A 155 -0.24 -5.97 12.37
N ARG A 156 -0.42 -7.29 12.25
CA ARG A 156 -1.56 -7.89 11.51
C ARG A 156 -2.81 -8.02 12.36
N ILE A 157 -2.68 -8.22 13.67
CA ILE A 157 -3.79 -8.51 14.57
C ILE A 157 -4.56 -7.23 14.91
N VAL A 158 -3.87 -6.13 15.22
CA VAL A 158 -4.51 -4.85 15.58
C VAL A 158 -5.39 -4.28 14.45
N PRO A 159 -4.92 -4.15 13.20
CA PRO A 159 -5.78 -3.70 12.10
C PRO A 159 -6.92 -4.69 11.82
N THR A 160 -6.68 -5.99 11.98
CA THR A 160 -7.74 -7.00 11.80
C THR A 160 -8.83 -6.83 12.85
N ALA A 161 -8.48 -6.56 14.12
CA ALA A 161 -9.45 -6.26 15.16
C ALA A 161 -10.32 -5.04 14.77
N MET A 162 -9.70 -3.96 14.26
CA MET A 162 -10.42 -2.78 13.77
C MET A 162 -11.35 -3.13 12.59
N VAL A 163 -10.91 -3.96 11.65
CA VAL A 163 -11.75 -4.47 10.55
C VAL A 163 -12.98 -5.23 11.08
N GLN A 164 -12.84 -6.01 12.16
CA GLN A 164 -13.99 -6.69 12.77
C GLN A 164 -14.90 -5.73 13.53
N GLY A 165 -14.34 -4.92 14.42
CA GLY A 165 -15.08 -4.10 15.38
C GLY A 165 -15.65 -2.81 14.81
N TYR A 166 -14.92 -2.14 13.92
CA TYR A 166 -15.32 -0.85 13.33
C TYR A 166 -15.89 -1.00 11.92
N PHE A 167 -15.23 -1.75 11.04
CA PHE A 167 -15.81 -1.98 9.71
C PHE A 167 -16.98 -2.97 9.74
N GLY A 168 -17.01 -3.87 10.72
CA GLY A 168 -18.12 -4.80 10.91
C GLY A 168 -17.94 -6.14 10.18
N LEU A 169 -16.72 -6.47 9.75
CA LEU A 169 -16.39 -7.78 9.17
C LEU A 169 -16.13 -8.80 10.30
N ASP A 170 -17.16 -9.04 11.10
CA ASP A 170 -17.14 -9.87 12.31
C ASP A 170 -17.58 -11.32 12.03
N GLY A 171 -17.58 -12.16 13.07
CA GLY A 171 -18.10 -13.54 13.02
C GLY A 171 -17.22 -14.53 12.27
N ILE A 172 -15.93 -14.23 12.10
CA ILE A 172 -14.93 -15.09 11.45
C ILE A 172 -13.62 -15.03 12.23
N ASN A 173 -12.77 -16.05 12.08
CA ASN A 173 -11.46 -16.06 12.71
C ASN A 173 -10.58 -14.92 12.14
N PRO A 174 -9.95 -14.08 12.99
CA PRO A 174 -9.05 -13.00 12.55
C PRO A 174 -7.95 -13.47 11.59
N ARG A 175 -7.34 -14.63 11.84
CA ARG A 175 -6.26 -15.16 10.98
C ARG A 175 -6.76 -15.51 9.58
N THR A 176 -8.06 -15.80 9.42
CA THR A 176 -8.68 -16.00 8.11
C THR A 176 -8.78 -14.69 7.34
N LEU A 177 -9.14 -13.58 8.01
CA LEU A 177 -9.17 -12.25 7.42
C LEU A 177 -7.77 -11.80 6.98
N VAL A 178 -6.76 -11.99 7.84
CA VAL A 178 -5.35 -11.75 7.49
C VAL A 178 -4.96 -12.52 6.24
N LYS A 179 -5.27 -13.82 6.16
CA LYS A 179 -4.93 -14.65 5.00
C LYS A 179 -5.60 -14.13 3.71
N TRP A 180 -6.86 -13.72 3.77
CA TRP A 180 -7.55 -13.16 2.61
C TRP A 180 -6.97 -11.82 2.19
N SER A 181 -6.66 -10.94 3.13
CA SER A 181 -6.00 -9.65 2.86
C SER A 181 -4.61 -9.87 2.23
N TYR A 182 -3.79 -10.75 2.82
CA TYR A 182 -2.46 -11.12 2.31
C TYR A 182 -2.48 -11.53 0.84
N TRP A 183 -3.28 -12.52 0.46
CA TRP A 183 -3.24 -13.02 -0.91
C TRP A 183 -3.79 -12.01 -1.92
N ASN A 184 -4.77 -11.18 -1.56
CA ASN A 184 -5.25 -10.11 -2.43
C ASN A 184 -4.17 -9.04 -2.62
N GLN A 185 -3.54 -8.57 -1.54
CA GLN A 185 -2.49 -7.56 -1.61
C GLN A 185 -1.24 -8.07 -2.33
N TYR A 186 -0.80 -9.29 -2.03
CA TYR A 186 0.39 -9.86 -2.63
C TYR A 186 0.22 -10.06 -4.15
N ASP A 187 -0.91 -10.62 -4.58
CA ASP A 187 -1.17 -10.80 -6.02
C ASP A 187 -1.36 -9.47 -6.75
N ALA A 188 -2.01 -8.49 -6.13
CA ALA A 188 -2.26 -7.19 -6.76
C ALA A 188 -1.03 -6.28 -6.84
N PHE A 189 -0.14 -6.31 -5.85
CA PHE A 189 0.97 -5.33 -5.78
C PHE A 189 2.36 -5.94 -5.98
N HIS A 190 2.52 -7.26 -5.80
CA HIS A 190 3.82 -7.94 -5.93
C HIS A 190 3.85 -9.01 -7.03
N ASN A 191 2.72 -9.28 -7.71
CA ASN A 191 2.62 -10.27 -8.79
C ASN A 191 2.09 -9.66 -10.09
N GLN A 192 2.83 -8.67 -10.56
CA GLN A 192 2.55 -7.94 -11.81
C GLN A 192 3.46 -8.45 -12.94
N PRO A 193 3.11 -8.24 -14.22
CA PRO A 193 3.93 -8.71 -15.35
C PRO A 193 5.40 -8.29 -15.25
N PHE A 194 5.65 -7.07 -14.79
CA PHE A 194 7.01 -6.53 -14.60
C PHE A 194 7.76 -7.09 -13.38
N HIS A 195 7.11 -7.90 -12.52
CA HIS A 195 7.79 -8.62 -11.43
C HIS A 195 8.39 -9.96 -11.86
N ASP A 196 7.98 -10.50 -13.01
CA ASP A 196 8.54 -11.73 -13.62
C ASP A 196 8.83 -12.83 -12.58
N LEU A 197 7.83 -13.16 -11.76
CA LEU A 197 7.99 -14.13 -10.68
C LEU A 197 7.82 -15.56 -11.23
N PRO A 198 8.71 -16.51 -10.87
CA PRO A 198 8.62 -17.89 -11.35
C PRO A 198 7.36 -18.62 -10.86
N ASN A 199 6.75 -18.16 -9.76
CA ASN A 199 5.54 -18.72 -9.16
C ASN A 199 4.31 -17.81 -9.31
N ALA A 200 4.28 -16.93 -10.33
CA ALA A 200 3.21 -15.98 -10.56
C ALA A 200 1.81 -16.62 -10.63
N GLU A 201 1.69 -17.76 -11.31
CA GLU A 201 0.42 -18.48 -11.44
C GLU A 201 -0.06 -19.09 -10.11
N GLU A 202 0.86 -19.61 -9.29
CA GLU A 202 0.55 -20.16 -7.98
C GLU A 202 0.02 -19.07 -7.04
N ILE A 203 0.68 -17.90 -7.03
CA ILE A 203 0.24 -16.72 -6.26
C ILE A 203 -1.18 -16.33 -6.66
N HIS A 204 -1.44 -16.23 -7.98
CA HIS A 204 -2.74 -15.86 -8.49
C HIS A 204 -3.83 -16.90 -8.18
N SER A 205 -3.50 -18.20 -8.24
CA SER A 205 -4.39 -19.30 -7.86
C SER A 205 -4.74 -19.25 -6.36
N ASN A 206 -3.74 -19.00 -5.51
CA ASN A 206 -3.95 -18.81 -4.08
C ASN A 206 -4.87 -17.61 -3.81
N MET A 207 -4.65 -16.47 -4.48
CA MET A 207 -5.56 -15.33 -4.39
C MET A 207 -6.98 -15.70 -4.80
N LYS A 208 -7.19 -16.31 -5.98
CA LYS A 208 -8.52 -16.72 -6.46
C LYS A 208 -9.26 -17.61 -5.46
N ASN A 209 -8.58 -18.61 -4.91
CA ASN A 209 -9.15 -19.53 -3.91
C ASN A 209 -9.57 -18.81 -2.63
N ASN A 210 -8.78 -17.83 -2.17
CA ASN A 210 -9.11 -17.02 -1.01
C ASN A 210 -10.25 -16.02 -1.31
N ASN A 211 -10.27 -15.42 -2.51
CA ASN A 211 -11.30 -14.47 -2.89
C ASN A 211 -12.68 -15.12 -3.04
N MET A 212 -12.73 -16.37 -3.53
CA MET A 212 -13.96 -17.17 -3.52
C MET A 212 -14.52 -17.34 -2.09
N ARG A 213 -13.66 -17.69 -1.13
CA ARG A 213 -14.06 -17.85 0.29
C ARG A 213 -14.49 -16.52 0.91
N LEU A 214 -13.76 -15.43 0.61
CA LEU A 214 -14.12 -14.07 1.02
C LEU A 214 -15.50 -13.69 0.49
N SER A 215 -15.79 -13.96 -0.80
CA SER A 215 -17.08 -13.65 -1.42
C SER A 215 -18.24 -14.38 -0.75
N ILE A 216 -18.06 -15.68 -0.43
CA ILE A 216 -19.04 -16.47 0.33
C ILE A 216 -19.24 -15.87 1.72
N TYR A 217 -18.15 -15.53 2.42
CA TYR A 217 -18.21 -14.90 3.74
C TYR A 217 -18.96 -13.56 3.70
N ILE A 218 -18.66 -12.69 2.74
CA ILE A 218 -19.34 -11.40 2.59
C ILE A 218 -20.84 -11.60 2.35
N ALA A 219 -21.24 -12.54 1.49
CA ALA A 219 -22.66 -12.84 1.28
C ALA A 219 -23.37 -13.24 2.59
N TRP A 220 -22.76 -14.14 3.37
CA TRP A 220 -23.28 -14.54 4.68
C TRP A 220 -23.28 -13.41 5.71
N LEU A 221 -22.24 -12.59 5.71
CA LEU A 221 -22.11 -11.42 6.57
C LEU A 221 -23.25 -10.44 6.32
N LEU A 222 -23.52 -10.09 5.05
CA LEU A 222 -24.58 -9.16 4.69
C LEU A 222 -25.96 -9.68 5.12
N VAL A 223 -26.25 -10.98 4.93
CA VAL A 223 -27.49 -11.61 5.41
C VAL A 223 -27.60 -11.54 6.94
N ARG A 224 -26.52 -11.86 7.66
CA ARG A 224 -26.51 -11.81 9.14
C ARG A 224 -26.72 -10.38 9.65
N LYS A 225 -26.03 -9.40 9.08
CA LYS A 225 -26.17 -7.98 9.43
C LYS A 225 -27.58 -7.46 9.13
N TRP A 226 -28.16 -7.84 7.97
CA TRP A 226 -29.54 -7.52 7.64
C TRP A 226 -30.55 -8.03 8.70
N TRP A 227 -30.39 -9.27 9.17
CA TRP A 227 -31.23 -9.81 10.24
C TRP A 227 -31.03 -9.09 11.57
N ALA A 228 -29.79 -8.71 11.91
CA ALA A 228 -29.51 -7.94 13.11
C ALA A 228 -30.18 -6.55 13.07
N ILE A 229 -30.15 -5.89 11.91
CA ILE A 229 -30.84 -4.60 11.66
C ILE A 229 -32.35 -4.76 11.87
N LYS A 230 -32.97 -5.77 11.24
CA LYS A 230 -34.42 -6.01 11.37
C LYS A 230 -34.87 -6.31 12.79
N ARG A 231 -33.99 -6.87 13.62
CA ARG A 231 -34.26 -7.17 15.03
C ARG A 231 -33.91 -6.02 15.99
N GLY A 232 -33.41 -4.88 15.49
CA GLY A 232 -32.98 -3.75 16.32
C GLY A 232 -31.75 -4.06 17.17
N ARG A 233 -30.88 -4.97 16.72
CA ARG A 233 -29.67 -5.45 17.45
C ARG A 233 -28.37 -5.20 16.69
N ALA A 234 -28.40 -4.36 15.65
CA ALA A 234 -27.21 -4.10 14.85
C ALA A 234 -26.26 -3.14 15.57
N ALA A 235 -24.95 -3.41 15.46
CA ALA A 235 -23.91 -2.52 15.94
C ALA A 235 -23.72 -1.32 15.01
N ASP A 236 -23.19 -0.21 15.52
CA ASP A 236 -22.81 0.93 14.68
C ASP A 236 -21.42 0.72 14.06
N ASP A 237 -21.39 -0.13 13.03
CA ASP A 237 -20.24 -0.46 12.19
C ASP A 237 -20.48 -0.07 10.72
N VAL A 238 -19.41 0.03 9.93
CA VAL A 238 -19.48 0.52 8.54
C VAL A 238 -20.38 -0.35 7.66
N VAL A 239 -20.31 -1.68 7.75
CA VAL A 239 -21.19 -2.59 6.98
C VAL A 239 -22.65 -2.40 7.36
N THR A 240 -22.95 -2.20 8.64
CA THR A 240 -24.32 -1.89 9.09
C THR A 240 -24.77 -0.55 8.53
N ARG A 241 -23.93 0.49 8.54
CA ARG A 241 -24.24 1.79 7.94
C ARG A 241 -24.48 1.68 6.43
N ILE A 242 -23.70 0.84 5.71
CA ILE A 242 -23.94 0.54 4.30
C ILE A 242 -25.36 -0.02 4.10
N LEU A 243 -25.76 -0.98 4.93
CA LEU A 243 -27.05 -1.66 4.80
C LEU A 243 -28.27 -0.84 5.28
N THR A 244 -28.08 0.13 6.17
CA THR A 244 -29.16 0.98 6.70
C THR A 244 -29.34 2.28 5.91
N THR A 245 -28.32 2.72 5.17
CA THR A 245 -28.39 3.95 4.38
C THR A 245 -29.29 3.75 3.16
N THR A 246 -30.15 4.74 2.91
CA THR A 246 -30.96 4.77 1.68
C THR A 246 -30.19 5.49 0.58
N TYR A 247 -30.03 4.82 -0.56
CA TYR A 247 -29.33 5.36 -1.72
C TYR A 247 -30.31 5.74 -2.82
N PRO A 248 -30.06 6.85 -3.56
CA PRO A 248 -30.82 7.15 -4.77
C PRO A 248 -30.60 6.02 -5.80
N LYS A 249 -31.62 5.71 -6.61
CA LYS A 249 -31.55 4.61 -7.59
C LYS A 249 -30.45 4.84 -8.62
N GLU A 250 -30.20 6.10 -8.93
CA GLU A 250 -29.20 6.61 -9.86
C GLU A 250 -27.77 6.27 -9.41
N ALA A 251 -27.54 6.09 -8.11
CA ALA A 251 -26.23 5.70 -7.59
C ALA A 251 -25.86 4.26 -7.96
N LYS A 252 -26.84 3.42 -8.34
CA LYS A 252 -26.63 2.00 -8.73
C LYS A 252 -25.82 1.19 -7.71
N PHE A 253 -25.83 1.59 -6.43
CA PHE A 253 -25.08 0.95 -5.35
C PHE A 253 -25.83 -0.29 -4.82
N THR A 254 -25.93 -1.31 -5.68
CA THR A 254 -26.64 -2.56 -5.41
C THR A 254 -26.04 -3.33 -4.24
N LEU A 255 -26.78 -4.29 -3.68
CA LEU A 255 -26.26 -5.14 -2.59
C LEU A 255 -24.95 -5.86 -2.97
N ALA A 256 -24.77 -6.20 -4.25
CA ALA A 256 -23.52 -6.78 -4.73
C ALA A 256 -22.36 -5.77 -4.65
N ARG A 257 -22.56 -4.53 -5.08
CA ARG A 257 -21.57 -3.44 -4.97
C ARG A 257 -21.25 -3.12 -3.51
N GLN A 258 -22.26 -3.12 -2.66
CA GLN A 258 -22.10 -2.97 -1.20
C GLN A 258 -21.18 -4.06 -0.63
N GLY A 259 -21.38 -5.31 -1.02
CA GLY A 259 -20.50 -6.43 -0.64
C GLY A 259 -19.07 -6.28 -1.16
N ILE A 260 -18.90 -5.90 -2.43
CA ILE A 260 -17.58 -5.67 -3.03
C ILE A 260 -16.81 -4.60 -2.25
N ASN A 261 -17.44 -3.45 -1.96
CA ASN A 261 -16.77 -2.37 -1.25
C ASN A 261 -16.53 -2.69 0.23
N ALA A 262 -17.42 -3.46 0.88
CA ALA A 262 -17.15 -4.00 2.21
C ALA A 262 -15.93 -4.94 2.23
N GLY A 263 -15.79 -5.81 1.22
CA GLY A 263 -14.61 -6.65 1.04
C GLY A 263 -13.34 -5.84 0.76
N GLY A 264 -13.45 -4.76 -0.02
CA GLY A 264 -12.35 -3.83 -0.30
C GLY A 264 -11.74 -3.19 0.96
N LEU A 265 -12.56 -2.90 1.99
CA LEU A 265 -12.08 -2.39 3.28
C LEU A 265 -11.10 -3.35 3.97
N LEU A 266 -11.34 -4.67 3.91
CA LEU A 266 -10.41 -5.67 4.46
C LEU A 266 -9.08 -5.67 3.72
N ILE A 267 -9.15 -5.68 2.39
CA ILE A 267 -7.97 -5.80 1.52
C ILE A 267 -7.04 -4.61 1.74
N GLY A 268 -7.60 -3.40 1.81
CA GLY A 268 -6.81 -2.17 1.96
C GLY A 268 -6.30 -1.87 3.37
N ALA A 269 -6.84 -2.50 4.42
CA ALA A 269 -6.58 -2.08 5.81
C ALA A 269 -5.52 -2.90 6.56
N VAL A 270 -5.40 -4.20 6.27
CA VAL A 270 -4.59 -5.09 7.13
C VAL A 270 -3.12 -5.07 6.74
N GLU A 271 -2.77 -5.55 5.54
CA GLU A 271 -1.36 -5.78 5.19
C GLU A 271 -0.55 -4.49 5.01
N THR A 272 -1.13 -3.46 4.40
CA THR A 272 -0.47 -2.15 4.22
C THR A 272 -0.18 -1.49 5.56
N THR A 273 -1.16 -1.44 6.47
CA THR A 273 -0.98 -0.91 7.82
C THR A 273 0.02 -1.75 8.60
N SER A 274 -0.04 -3.08 8.49
CA SER A 274 0.92 -3.98 9.13
C SER A 274 2.35 -3.69 8.67
N GLN A 275 2.58 -3.57 7.36
CA GLN A 275 3.90 -3.26 6.81
C GLN A 275 4.39 -1.89 7.26
N ALA A 276 3.54 -0.86 7.23
CA ALA A 276 3.88 0.47 7.71
C ALA A 276 4.30 0.46 9.19
N VAL A 277 3.59 -0.25 10.06
CA VAL A 277 3.96 -0.39 11.48
C VAL A 277 5.33 -1.06 11.63
N ILE A 278 5.55 -2.17 10.92
CA ILE A 278 6.83 -2.90 10.98
C ILE A 278 7.98 -1.99 10.54
N GLN A 279 7.82 -1.30 9.41
CA GLN A 279 8.88 -0.48 8.83
C GLN A 279 9.18 0.77 9.65
N ALA A 280 8.16 1.42 10.20
CA ALA A 280 8.36 2.57 11.08
C ALA A 280 9.12 2.18 12.36
N VAL A 281 8.77 1.04 12.96
CA VAL A 281 9.47 0.51 14.14
C VAL A 281 10.90 0.11 13.79
N ASP A 282 11.08 -0.62 12.68
CA ASP A 282 12.39 -1.05 12.20
C ASP A 282 13.33 0.15 11.95
N GLU A 283 12.86 1.18 11.25
CA GLU A 283 13.67 2.38 10.99
C GLU A 283 14.03 3.13 12.29
N LEU A 284 13.09 3.28 13.22
CA LEU A 284 13.37 3.90 14.52
C LEU A 284 14.38 3.08 15.34
N MET A 285 14.31 1.75 15.30
CA MET A 285 15.26 0.88 16.00
C MET A 285 16.70 1.04 15.51
N HIS A 286 16.90 1.35 14.23
CA HIS A 286 18.22 1.70 13.69
C HIS A 286 18.67 3.13 14.05
N ARG A 287 17.81 3.94 14.68
CA ARG A 287 18.07 5.35 15.05
C ARG A 287 17.79 5.59 16.54
N PRO A 288 18.61 5.05 17.45
CA PRO A 288 18.30 4.96 18.88
C PRO A 288 18.03 6.32 19.56
N LEU A 289 18.70 7.40 19.12
CA LEU A 289 18.44 8.75 19.64
C LEU A 289 17.04 9.24 19.27
N LEU A 290 16.66 9.10 17.99
CA LEU A 290 15.32 9.48 17.51
C LEU A 290 14.23 8.57 18.09
N MET A 291 14.54 7.29 18.32
CA MET A 291 13.63 6.37 19.02
C MET A 291 13.36 6.84 20.44
N ALA A 292 14.37 7.29 21.18
CA ALA A 292 14.20 7.83 22.53
C ALA A 292 13.29 9.08 22.52
N GLU A 293 13.50 10.00 21.58
CA GLU A 293 12.65 11.18 21.43
C GLU A 293 11.21 10.82 21.01
N ALA A 294 11.04 9.82 20.15
CA ALA A 294 9.72 9.33 19.75
C ALA A 294 8.97 8.70 20.94
N ILE A 295 9.67 7.95 21.81
CA ILE A 295 9.09 7.40 23.05
C ILE A 295 8.67 8.54 23.99
N GLU A 296 9.52 9.56 24.18
CA GLU A 296 9.19 10.73 24.99
C GLU A 296 7.94 11.45 24.45
N ALA A 297 7.89 11.68 23.13
CA ALA A 297 6.75 12.28 22.47
C ALA A 297 5.46 11.48 22.72
N ALA A 298 5.51 10.15 22.55
CA ALA A 298 4.38 9.26 22.81
C ALA A 298 3.91 9.32 24.27
N GLN A 299 4.84 9.37 25.24
CA GLN A 299 4.52 9.45 26.67
C GLN A 299 3.94 10.80 27.09
N SER A 300 4.33 11.88 26.42
CA SER A 300 3.83 13.24 26.69
C SER A 300 2.39 13.48 26.23
N GLY A 301 1.84 12.60 25.39
CA GLY A 301 0.54 12.78 24.76
C GLY A 301 0.54 13.72 23.57
N ASP A 302 1.70 14.25 23.16
CA ASP A 302 1.85 15.04 21.92
C ASP A 302 1.81 14.11 20.69
N THR A 303 0.59 13.80 20.26
CA THR A 303 0.36 12.92 19.12
C THR A 303 0.94 13.49 17.82
N ALA A 304 0.97 14.81 17.66
CA ALA A 304 1.48 15.42 16.43
C ALA A 304 3.00 15.25 16.33
N ARG A 305 3.72 15.43 17.44
CA ARG A 305 5.16 15.16 17.52
C ARG A 305 5.46 13.69 17.27
N PHE A 306 4.72 12.77 17.90
CA PHE A 306 4.89 11.33 17.66
C PHE A 306 4.61 10.94 16.19
N ASP A 307 3.51 11.45 15.61
CA ASP A 307 3.15 11.21 14.21
C ASP A 307 4.27 11.68 13.27
N GLY A 308 4.94 12.80 13.58
CA GLY A 308 6.10 13.29 12.83
C GLY A 308 7.25 12.28 12.75
N PHE A 309 7.59 11.62 13.86
CA PHE A 309 8.60 10.54 13.86
C PHE A 309 8.17 9.35 13.00
N VAL A 310 6.90 8.96 13.06
CA VAL A 310 6.36 7.85 12.25
C VAL A 310 6.42 8.18 10.76
N TRP A 311 6.02 9.39 10.36
CA TRP A 311 6.07 9.81 8.95
C TRP A 311 7.50 9.88 8.42
N GLU A 312 8.43 10.41 9.21
CA GLU A 312 9.84 10.47 8.80
C GLU A 312 10.46 9.08 8.72
N ALA A 313 10.16 8.19 9.66
CA ALA A 313 10.59 6.79 9.58
C ALA A 313 10.06 6.09 8.31
N LEU A 314 8.78 6.27 8.00
CA LEU A 314 8.18 5.75 6.77
C LEU A 314 8.75 6.39 5.50
N ARG A 315 9.28 7.62 5.57
CA ARG A 315 9.96 8.26 4.45
C ARG A 315 11.20 7.48 4.05
N PHE A 316 11.99 7.01 5.03
CA PHE A 316 13.20 6.20 4.80
C PHE A 316 12.91 4.71 4.52
N ASN A 317 11.86 4.15 5.14
CA ASN A 317 11.48 2.75 4.97
C ASN A 317 9.99 2.65 4.59
N ILE A 318 9.67 2.96 3.34
CA ILE A 318 8.28 2.95 2.86
C ILE A 318 7.80 1.55 2.42
N THR A 319 6.50 1.30 2.57
CA THR A 319 5.81 0.07 2.16
C THR A 319 5.94 -0.21 0.66
N PHE A 320 5.65 0.79 -0.17
CA PHE A 320 5.77 0.69 -1.62
C PHE A 320 6.75 1.72 -2.13
N LYS A 321 7.81 1.25 -2.78
CA LYS A 321 8.84 2.13 -3.35
C LYS A 321 8.35 2.91 -4.57
N TYR A 322 7.30 2.39 -5.21
CA TYR A 322 6.67 2.96 -6.38
C TYR A 322 5.18 2.63 -6.43
N ILE A 323 4.45 3.42 -7.20
CA ILE A 323 3.08 3.16 -7.64
C ILE A 323 3.10 3.01 -9.15
N PHE A 324 2.29 2.12 -9.70
CA PHE A 324 2.32 1.81 -11.13
C PHE A 324 1.04 2.21 -11.87
N ARG A 325 1.20 2.58 -13.14
CA ARG A 325 0.13 2.95 -14.08
C ARG A 325 0.44 2.41 -15.47
N THR A 326 -0.57 2.38 -16.34
CA THR A 326 -0.39 2.18 -17.78
C THR A 326 -0.78 3.45 -18.52
N ALA A 327 0.02 3.87 -19.50
CA ALA A 327 -0.36 4.95 -20.40
C ALA A 327 -1.55 4.52 -21.28
N ALA A 328 -2.72 5.11 -21.07
CA ALA A 328 -3.94 4.82 -21.83
C ALA A 328 -3.87 5.33 -23.28
N GLN A 329 -3.01 6.33 -23.50
CA GLN A 329 -2.72 6.95 -24.78
C GLN A 329 -1.26 7.44 -24.80
N GLU A 330 -0.78 7.84 -25.97
CA GLU A 330 0.50 8.53 -26.08
C GLU A 330 0.48 9.83 -25.26
N TYR A 331 1.55 10.08 -24.51
CA TYR A 331 1.67 11.22 -23.63
C TYR A 331 3.11 11.75 -23.59
N THR A 332 3.29 13.06 -23.70
CA THR A 332 4.61 13.71 -23.57
C THR A 332 4.79 14.20 -22.13
N LEU A 333 5.60 13.47 -21.36
CA LEU A 333 5.93 13.78 -19.97
C LEU A 333 6.90 14.95 -19.87
N ALA A 334 6.75 15.80 -18.84
CA ALA A 334 7.62 16.93 -18.57
C ALA A 334 7.75 17.87 -19.78
N LYS A 335 6.64 18.07 -20.49
CA LYS A 335 6.59 18.81 -21.75
C LYS A 335 7.15 20.22 -21.61
N GLY A 336 8.01 20.62 -22.54
CA GLY A 336 8.66 21.92 -22.55
C GLY A 336 9.86 22.05 -21.61
N THR A 337 10.30 20.95 -20.99
CA THR A 337 11.51 20.90 -20.16
C THR A 337 12.64 20.14 -20.87
N PRO A 338 13.91 20.27 -20.42
CA PRO A 338 15.01 19.49 -20.98
C PRO A 338 14.87 17.95 -20.82
N ARG A 339 14.01 17.49 -19.92
CA ARG A 339 13.75 16.07 -19.64
C ARG A 339 12.47 15.55 -20.31
N GLU A 340 11.91 16.30 -21.26
CA GLU A 340 10.73 15.91 -22.02
C GLU A 340 10.89 14.49 -22.58
N THR A 341 9.93 13.61 -22.29
CA THR A 341 9.98 12.21 -22.71
C THR A 341 8.64 11.76 -23.27
N LEU A 342 8.66 11.17 -24.47
CA LEU A 342 7.48 10.55 -25.06
C LEU A 342 7.21 9.19 -24.40
N ILE A 343 6.02 9.03 -23.84
CA ILE A 343 5.51 7.77 -23.29
C ILE A 343 4.48 7.18 -24.27
N PRO A 344 4.80 6.09 -24.96
CA PRO A 344 3.86 5.42 -25.86
C PRO A 344 2.63 4.87 -25.12
N LYS A 345 1.52 4.74 -25.84
CA LYS A 345 0.34 4.03 -25.35
C LYS A 345 0.71 2.59 -24.95
N GLY A 346 0.21 2.13 -23.81
CA GLY A 346 0.43 0.78 -23.28
C GLY A 346 1.68 0.65 -22.43
N THR A 347 2.54 1.67 -22.36
CA THR A 347 3.73 1.64 -21.51
C THR A 347 3.33 1.59 -20.04
N THR A 348 3.90 0.62 -19.29
CA THR A 348 3.83 0.63 -17.83
C THR A 348 4.80 1.67 -17.29
N VAL A 349 4.30 2.52 -16.40
CA VAL A 349 5.07 3.55 -15.71
C VAL A 349 5.14 3.22 -14.23
N LEU A 350 6.35 3.25 -13.66
CA LEU A 350 6.61 3.14 -12.24
C LEU A 350 6.94 4.54 -11.69
N ALA A 351 5.95 5.16 -11.05
CA ALA A 351 6.13 6.41 -10.33
C ALA A 351 6.84 6.11 -9.00
N LEU A 352 8.14 6.43 -8.90
CA LEU A 352 8.99 6.10 -7.76
C LEU A 352 8.70 7.05 -6.58
N VAL A 353 7.57 6.83 -5.89
CA VAL A 353 7.16 7.67 -4.76
C VAL A 353 8.22 7.75 -3.65
N HIS A 354 9.02 6.70 -3.46
CA HIS A 354 10.15 6.75 -2.52
C HIS A 354 11.26 7.70 -2.99
N SER A 355 11.52 7.77 -4.29
CA SER A 355 12.46 8.75 -4.85
C SER A 355 11.97 10.19 -4.66
N ALA A 356 10.69 10.43 -4.95
CA ALA A 356 10.08 11.76 -4.88
C ALA A 356 10.15 12.38 -3.47
N MET A 357 10.08 11.56 -2.41
CA MET A 357 10.21 12.03 -1.02
C MET A 357 11.64 12.44 -0.60
N PHE A 358 12.62 12.31 -1.50
CA PHE A 358 14.01 12.75 -1.32
C PHE A 358 14.46 13.68 -2.46
N ASP A 359 13.52 14.27 -3.17
CA ASP A 359 13.80 15.27 -4.21
C ASP A 359 14.08 16.63 -3.56
N SER A 360 15.33 17.09 -3.65
CA SER A 360 15.80 18.34 -3.03
C SER A 360 15.22 19.60 -3.66
N SER A 361 14.49 19.48 -4.78
CA SER A 361 13.72 20.59 -5.32
C SER A 361 12.44 20.89 -4.54
N HIS A 362 12.00 19.97 -3.66
CA HIS A 362 10.76 20.10 -2.85
C HIS A 362 10.97 19.96 -1.33
N PHE A 363 12.03 19.29 -0.86
CA PHE A 363 12.27 19.01 0.57
C PHE A 363 13.66 19.43 1.04
#